data_AF-F4HJD6-F1
#
_entry.id   AF-F4HJD6-F1
#
_cell.length_a   1.000
_cell.length_b   1.000
_cell.length_c   1.000
_cell.angle_alpha   90.00
_cell.angle_beta   90.00
_cell.angle_gamma   90.00
#
_symmetry.space_group_name_H-M   'P 1'
#
loop_
_entity.id
_entity.type
_entity.pdbx_description
1 polymer ?
#
loop_
_entity_poly.entity_id
_entity_poly.type
_entity_poly.pdbx_seq_one_letter_code
_entity_poly.pdbx_strand_id
1 'polypeptide(L)'
;MRKLGISVILIVLMSSVSFAYYNGSSLVKILANSIEVCKILGYGELEGNLENTRDKVQELIREGELTSAFAIMNTTNYNVISKLMEENVNVPENFEIEGKIDRLKFYISLLNKTNAEPIVELIKKAEENLKQGNLKEAEKYINSAEAKLPLYVQTPPSVTTKTKLNLLLSSYKGTMKYALQVSVALNYSEYANIENEIAKIEDIIKRAEELIKEGREIEAFLLLEENLDFVISFQRKLDEYHKKIITRLFKENNRLLILKLSLVAKQYENSEFKELVKIAISDLNLAKEDIKLKRYETAYLRILRASKILDYIIREEGS
;
A
#
# COMPACT_ATOMS: atom_id res chain seq x y z
N MET A 1 -15.87 36.64 13.02
CA MET A 1 -15.53 36.14 11.67
C MET A 1 -14.16 35.47 11.75
N ARG A 2 -14.12 34.14 11.83
CA ARG A 2 -12.87 33.37 11.91
C ARG A 2 -12.62 32.67 10.58
N LYS A 3 -11.36 32.69 10.16
CA LYS A 3 -10.84 32.24 8.87
C LYS A 3 -10.92 30.70 8.76
N LEU A 4 -11.61 30.20 7.74
CA LEU A 4 -11.42 28.87 7.17
C LEU A 4 -10.04 28.84 6.51
N GLY A 5 -9.05 28.24 7.16
CA GLY A 5 -7.72 28.18 6.57
C GLY A 5 -6.74 27.23 7.22
N ILE A 6 -7.18 26.38 8.18
CA ILE A 6 -6.26 25.46 8.88
C ILE A 6 -6.89 24.07 9.05
N SER A 7 -8.21 23.97 9.22
CA SER A 7 -8.88 22.71 9.57
C SER A 7 -9.09 21.73 8.41
N VAL A 8 -9.09 22.20 7.16
CA VAL A 8 -9.10 21.36 5.93
C VAL A 8 -7.66 21.01 5.51
N ILE A 9 -6.69 21.89 5.79
CA ILE A 9 -5.27 21.74 5.45
C ILE A 9 -4.64 20.52 6.14
N LEU A 10 -5.11 20.16 7.34
CA LEU A 10 -4.58 18.99 8.06
C LEU A 10 -5.05 17.63 7.50
N ILE A 11 -6.11 17.58 6.68
CA ILE A 11 -6.63 16.33 6.09
C ILE A 11 -5.68 15.81 5.00
N VAL A 12 -4.94 16.71 4.35
CA VAL A 12 -4.02 16.38 3.23
C VAL A 12 -2.58 16.14 3.72
N LEU A 13 -2.18 16.65 4.90
CA LEU A 13 -0.81 16.52 5.39
C LEU A 13 -0.54 15.24 6.21
N MET A 14 -1.56 14.56 6.71
CA MET A 14 -1.39 13.29 7.46
C MET A 14 -1.36 12.05 6.56
N SER A 15 -1.58 12.20 5.25
CA SER A 15 -1.59 11.09 4.31
C SER A 15 -0.20 10.62 3.84
N SER A 16 0.86 11.25 4.31
CA SER A 16 2.26 10.82 4.06
C SER A 16 2.81 9.89 5.15
N VAL A 17 2.03 9.60 6.21
CA VAL A 17 2.53 8.86 7.38
C VAL A 17 1.60 7.70 7.76
N SER A 18 1.50 6.69 6.88
CA SER A 18 1.31 5.26 7.23
C SER A 18 0.81 4.46 6.04
N PHE A 19 1.73 4.05 5.17
CA PHE A 19 1.48 3.22 4.00
C PHE A 19 0.89 1.83 4.32
N ALA A 20 1.00 1.38 5.57
CA ALA A 20 0.61 0.04 6.01
C ALA A 20 -0.82 -0.06 6.62
N TYR A 21 -1.56 1.05 6.75
CA TYR A 21 -2.83 1.05 7.51
C TYR A 21 -4.05 1.55 6.73
N TYR A 22 -3.90 2.03 5.48
CA TYR A 22 -5.05 2.52 4.71
C TYR A 22 -5.85 1.36 4.12
N ASN A 23 -7.06 1.18 4.62
CA ASN A 23 -8.07 0.29 4.05
C ASN A 23 -8.52 0.85 2.69
N GLY A 24 -8.27 0.13 1.59
CA GLY A 24 -8.66 0.55 0.23
C GLY A 24 -10.16 0.88 0.10
N SER A 25 -11.04 0.22 0.87
CA SER A 25 -12.48 0.55 0.90
C SER A 25 -12.78 1.95 1.43
N SER A 26 -11.88 2.52 2.24
CA SER A 26 -12.02 3.89 2.76
C SER A 26 -11.72 4.95 1.71
N LEU A 27 -10.81 4.68 0.76
CA LEU A 27 -10.53 5.59 -0.36
C LEU A 27 -11.76 5.76 -1.26
N VAL A 28 -12.48 4.66 -1.49
CA VAL A 28 -13.74 4.65 -2.27
C VAL A 28 -14.84 5.45 -1.56
N LYS A 29 -14.93 5.34 -0.22
CA LYS A 29 -15.89 6.12 0.58
C LYS A 29 -15.63 7.62 0.52
N ILE A 30 -14.36 8.04 0.53
CA ILE A 30 -14.01 9.46 0.39
C ILE A 30 -14.48 9.99 -0.98
N LEU A 31 -14.24 9.24 -2.06
CA LEU A 31 -14.69 9.65 -3.40
C LEU A 31 -16.21 9.70 -3.50
N ALA A 32 -16.92 8.74 -2.92
CA ALA A 32 -18.38 8.75 -2.86
C ALA A 32 -18.93 10.01 -2.16
N ASN A 33 -18.30 10.43 -1.06
CA ASN A 33 -18.66 11.65 -0.35
C ASN A 33 -18.37 12.90 -1.19
N SER A 34 -17.22 12.96 -1.87
CA SER A 34 -16.89 14.06 -2.78
C SER A 34 -17.89 14.20 -3.94
N ILE A 35 -18.38 13.09 -4.49
CA ILE A 35 -19.41 13.05 -5.54
C ILE A 35 -20.72 13.64 -4.98
N GLU A 36 -21.14 13.20 -3.80
CA GLU A 36 -22.38 13.65 -3.16
C GLU A 36 -22.35 15.16 -2.87
N VAL A 37 -21.22 15.68 -2.39
CA VAL A 37 -21.02 17.12 -2.20
C VAL A 37 -21.10 17.89 -3.52
N CYS A 38 -20.44 17.41 -4.58
CA CYS A 38 -20.52 18.04 -5.90
C CYS A 38 -21.95 18.06 -6.44
N LYS A 39 -22.70 16.98 -6.22
CA LYS A 39 -24.10 16.86 -6.62
C LYS A 39 -25.01 17.85 -5.87
N ILE A 40 -24.84 17.98 -4.55
CA ILE A 40 -25.60 18.93 -3.73
C ILE A 40 -25.34 20.37 -4.17
N LEU A 41 -24.10 20.68 -4.55
CA LEU A 41 -23.67 22.02 -4.93
C LEU A 41 -23.84 22.33 -6.43
N GLY A 42 -24.28 21.35 -7.24
CA GLY A 42 -24.54 21.53 -8.67
C GLY A 42 -23.30 21.54 -9.56
N TYR A 43 -22.18 20.96 -9.10
CA TYR A 43 -20.92 20.87 -9.87
C TYR A 43 -20.89 19.66 -10.81
N GLY A 44 -21.81 19.60 -11.77
CA GLY A 44 -22.01 18.42 -12.63
C GLY A 44 -20.78 17.94 -13.42
N GLU A 45 -19.88 18.85 -13.82
CA GLU A 45 -18.63 18.47 -14.50
C GLU A 45 -17.62 17.80 -13.56
N LEU A 46 -17.51 18.30 -12.32
CA LEU A 46 -16.67 17.69 -11.28
C LEU A 46 -17.26 16.37 -10.79
N GLU A 47 -18.59 16.29 -10.67
CA GLU A 47 -19.33 15.05 -10.36
C GLU A 47 -18.97 13.94 -11.36
N GLY A 48 -19.15 14.18 -12.66
CA GLY A 48 -18.85 13.18 -13.70
C GLY A 48 -17.38 12.76 -13.72
N ASN A 49 -16.46 13.69 -13.44
CA ASN A 49 -15.03 13.38 -13.31
C ASN A 49 -14.72 12.50 -12.08
N LEU A 50 -15.36 12.78 -10.94
CA LEU A 50 -15.20 11.98 -9.72
C LEU A 50 -15.80 10.58 -9.86
N GLU A 51 -16.94 10.43 -10.54
CA GLU A 51 -17.55 9.12 -10.82
C GLU A 51 -16.61 8.23 -11.65
N ASN A 52 -16.07 8.76 -12.75
CA ASN A 52 -15.08 8.07 -13.57
C ASN A 52 -13.80 7.74 -12.79
N THR A 53 -13.42 8.61 -11.84
CA THR A 53 -12.24 8.41 -10.99
C THR A 53 -12.46 7.32 -9.96
N ARG A 54 -13.68 7.22 -9.40
CA ARG A 54 -14.04 6.18 -8.43
C ARG A 54 -13.86 4.78 -9.01
N ASP A 55 -14.30 4.57 -10.24
CA ASP A 55 -14.23 3.26 -10.88
C ASP A 55 -12.76 2.87 -11.17
N LYS A 56 -11.93 3.83 -11.61
CA LYS A 56 -10.47 3.63 -11.76
C LYS A 56 -9.77 3.34 -10.42
N VAL A 57 -10.13 4.05 -9.36
CA VAL A 57 -9.57 3.81 -8.02
C VAL A 57 -9.96 2.43 -7.51
N GLN A 58 -11.19 1.98 -7.77
CA GLN A 58 -11.62 0.62 -7.43
C GLN A 58 -10.85 -0.46 -8.20
N GLU A 59 -10.58 -0.24 -9.49
CA GLU A 59 -9.77 -1.13 -10.32
C GLU A 59 -8.33 -1.25 -9.77
N LEU A 60 -7.67 -0.11 -9.52
CA LEU A 60 -6.32 -0.07 -8.95
C LEU A 60 -6.23 -0.75 -7.57
N ILE A 61 -7.27 -0.59 -6.73
CA ILE A 61 -7.34 -1.29 -5.44
C ILE A 61 -7.44 -2.82 -5.67
N ARG A 62 -8.23 -3.29 -6.64
CA ARG A 62 -8.35 -4.72 -6.96
C ARG A 62 -7.03 -5.30 -7.49
N GLU A 63 -6.26 -4.50 -8.20
CA GLU A 63 -4.95 -4.85 -8.75
C GLU A 63 -3.82 -4.79 -7.71
N GLY A 64 -4.10 -4.28 -6.51
CA GLY A 64 -3.11 -4.10 -5.44
C GLY A 64 -2.24 -2.84 -5.61
N GLU A 65 -2.57 -1.96 -6.56
CA GLU A 65 -1.88 -0.70 -6.83
C GLU A 65 -2.39 0.44 -5.92
N LEU A 66 -2.26 0.26 -4.61
CA LEU A 66 -2.76 1.22 -3.62
C LEU A 66 -2.10 2.61 -3.73
N THR A 67 -0.83 2.67 -4.14
CA THR A 67 -0.11 3.94 -4.36
C THR A 67 -0.71 4.74 -5.49
N SER A 68 -0.98 4.08 -6.62
CA SER A 68 -1.60 4.67 -7.82
C SER A 68 -3.02 5.14 -7.49
N ALA A 69 -3.78 4.29 -6.78
CA ALA A 69 -5.12 4.62 -6.31
C ALA A 69 -5.12 5.87 -5.39
N PHE A 70 -4.16 5.96 -4.48
CA PHE A 70 -4.01 7.10 -3.58
C PHE A 70 -3.63 8.38 -4.32
N ALA A 71 -2.67 8.32 -5.24
CA ALA A 71 -2.23 9.47 -6.02
C ALA A 71 -3.38 10.09 -6.82
N ILE A 72 -4.14 9.26 -7.54
CA ILE A 72 -5.30 9.70 -8.33
C ILE A 72 -6.38 10.31 -7.44
N MET A 73 -6.67 9.68 -6.30
CA MET A 73 -7.65 10.19 -5.35
C MET A 73 -7.24 11.56 -4.79
N ASN A 74 -5.96 11.74 -4.44
CA ASN A 74 -5.45 12.99 -3.88
C ASN A 74 -5.54 14.14 -4.90
N THR A 75 -5.11 13.92 -6.15
CA THR A 75 -5.20 14.93 -7.21
C THR A 75 -6.64 15.33 -7.49
N THR A 76 -7.57 14.37 -7.51
CA THR A 76 -8.96 14.64 -7.87
C THR A 76 -9.71 15.34 -6.75
N ASN A 77 -9.49 14.94 -5.49
CA ASN A 77 -10.05 15.64 -4.33
C ASN A 77 -9.49 17.04 -4.15
N TYR A 78 -8.22 17.29 -4.52
CA TYR A 78 -7.64 18.62 -4.49
C TYR A 78 -8.42 19.61 -5.37
N ASN A 79 -8.87 19.20 -6.55
CA ASN A 79 -9.67 20.05 -7.44
C ASN A 79 -11.02 20.42 -6.83
N VAL A 80 -11.69 19.46 -6.18
CA VAL A 80 -12.95 19.69 -5.46
C VAL A 80 -12.73 20.68 -4.32
N ILE A 81 -11.67 20.49 -3.53
CA ILE A 81 -11.32 21.36 -2.41
C ILE A 81 -11.01 22.78 -2.91
N SER A 82 -10.21 22.92 -3.97
CA SER A 82 -9.87 24.22 -4.57
C SER A 82 -11.14 24.97 -4.98
N LYS A 83 -12.08 24.27 -5.62
CA LYS A 83 -13.34 24.86 -6.07
C LYS A 83 -14.23 25.32 -4.91
N LEU A 84 -14.32 24.52 -3.85
CA LEU A 84 -15.05 24.87 -2.62
C LEU A 84 -14.42 26.08 -1.91
N MET A 85 -13.10 26.20 -1.93
CA MET A 85 -12.37 27.33 -1.33
C MET A 85 -12.53 28.63 -2.14
N GLU A 86 -12.61 28.53 -3.48
CA GLU A 86 -12.85 29.67 -4.35
C GLU A 86 -14.25 30.27 -4.17
N GLU A 87 -15.26 29.43 -3.98
CA GLU A 87 -16.67 29.87 -3.97
C GLU A 87 -17.19 30.36 -2.61
N ASN A 88 -16.40 30.24 -1.52
CA ASN A 88 -16.77 30.68 -0.17
C ASN A 88 -18.20 30.26 0.23
N VAL A 89 -18.55 29.00 -0.03
CA VAL A 89 -19.90 28.48 0.21
C VAL A 89 -20.26 28.64 1.69
N ASN A 90 -21.29 29.45 1.97
CA ASN A 90 -21.82 29.62 3.32
C ASN A 90 -22.67 28.40 3.69
N VAL A 91 -22.10 27.53 4.50
CA VAL A 91 -22.75 26.30 4.97
C VAL A 91 -23.45 26.58 6.31
N PRO A 92 -24.70 26.12 6.52
CA PRO A 92 -25.37 26.22 7.81
C PRO A 92 -24.56 25.62 8.96
N GLU A 93 -24.55 26.27 10.13
CA GLU A 93 -23.72 25.88 11.29
C GLU A 93 -24.00 24.46 11.78
N ASN A 94 -25.24 23.99 11.68
CA ASN A 94 -25.63 22.61 11.96
C ASN A 94 -24.98 21.60 11.01
N PHE A 95 -24.87 21.93 9.72
CA PHE A 95 -24.25 21.08 8.71
C PHE A 95 -22.72 21.03 8.89
N GLU A 96 -22.10 22.11 9.40
CA GLU A 96 -20.69 22.11 9.79
C GLU A 96 -20.42 21.17 10.98
N ILE A 97 -21.29 21.20 12.00
CA ILE A 97 -21.17 20.32 13.17
C ILE A 97 -21.42 18.86 12.80
N GLU A 98 -22.41 18.59 11.95
CA GLU A 98 -22.67 17.25 11.41
C GLU A 98 -21.47 16.70 10.64
N GLY A 99 -20.86 17.51 9.76
CA GLY A 99 -19.65 17.13 9.03
C GLY A 99 -18.46 16.82 9.95
N LYS A 100 -18.29 17.57 11.05
CA LYS A 100 -17.25 17.29 12.06
C LYS A 100 -17.49 15.95 12.77
N ILE A 101 -18.75 15.62 13.08
CA ILE A 101 -19.15 14.33 13.68
C ILE A 101 -18.84 13.17 12.73
N ASP A 102 -19.23 13.28 11.47
CA ASP A 102 -19.02 12.22 10.49
C ASP A 102 -17.55 12.01 10.16
N ARG A 103 -16.75 13.09 10.16
CA ARG A 103 -15.30 13.01 10.08
C ARG A 103 -14.70 12.21 11.23
N LEU A 104 -15.15 12.44 12.47
CA LEU A 104 -14.68 11.67 13.63
C LEU A 104 -15.06 10.19 13.54
N LYS A 105 -16.30 9.88 13.12
CA LYS A 105 -16.73 8.48 12.89
C LYS A 105 -15.86 7.80 11.83
N PHE A 106 -15.55 8.52 10.76
CA PHE A 106 -14.67 8.03 9.70
C PHE A 106 -13.27 7.71 10.25
N TYR A 107 -12.66 8.62 11.02
CA TYR A 107 -11.34 8.37 11.63
C TYR A 107 -11.34 7.19 12.59
N ILE A 108 -12.39 7.01 13.40
CA ILE A 108 -12.54 5.80 14.23
C ILE A 108 -12.61 4.55 13.35
N SER A 109 -13.35 4.59 12.23
CA SER A 109 -13.46 3.45 11.31
C SER A 109 -12.13 3.05 10.69
N LEU A 110 -11.20 4.00 10.52
CA LEU A 110 -9.83 3.75 10.04
C LEU A 110 -8.94 3.10 11.11
N LEU A 111 -9.16 3.41 12.38
CA LEU A 111 -8.29 2.96 13.47
C LEU A 111 -8.39 1.45 13.75
N ASN A 112 -9.41 0.75 13.22
CA ASN A 112 -9.58 -0.71 13.23
C ASN A 112 -9.28 -1.41 14.59
N LYS A 113 -9.48 -0.71 15.71
CA LYS A 113 -9.07 -1.13 17.06
C LYS A 113 -10.24 -1.15 18.05
N THR A 114 -10.24 -2.18 18.87
CA THR A 114 -11.19 -2.50 19.95
C THR A 114 -11.21 -1.51 21.13
N ASN A 115 -10.36 -0.48 21.15
CA ASN A 115 -10.18 0.41 22.31
C ASN A 115 -10.61 1.88 22.09
N ALA A 116 -11.27 2.21 20.98
CA ALA A 116 -11.71 3.59 20.67
C ALA A 116 -13.01 4.01 21.39
N GLU A 117 -13.53 3.18 22.30
CA GLU A 117 -14.79 3.38 23.05
C GLU A 117 -14.95 4.80 23.64
N PRO A 118 -13.90 5.40 24.26
CA PRO A 118 -14.04 6.74 24.85
C PRO A 118 -14.23 7.86 23.81
N ILE A 119 -13.82 7.66 22.56
CA ILE A 119 -14.07 8.62 21.47
C ILE A 119 -15.47 8.37 20.90
N VAL A 120 -15.87 7.09 20.73
CA VAL A 120 -17.22 6.72 20.29
C VAL A 120 -18.29 7.31 21.21
N GLU A 121 -18.07 7.28 22.53
CA GLU A 121 -19.00 7.87 23.50
C GLU A 121 -19.11 9.41 23.34
N LEU A 122 -18.02 10.09 23.05
CA LEU A 122 -18.02 11.55 22.81
C LEU A 122 -18.74 11.91 21.50
N ILE A 123 -18.58 11.09 20.45
CA ILE A 123 -19.33 11.25 19.20
C ILE A 123 -20.83 11.11 19.44
N LYS A 124 -21.27 10.08 20.18
CA LYS A 124 -22.69 9.89 20.52
C LYS A 124 -23.27 11.11 21.27
N LYS A 125 -22.54 11.64 22.25
CA LYS A 125 -22.95 12.86 22.97
C LYS A 125 -23.03 14.08 22.07
N ALA A 126 -22.12 14.21 21.10
CA ALA A 126 -22.19 15.28 20.10
C ALA A 126 -23.44 15.16 19.21
N GLU A 127 -23.77 13.95 18.76
CA GLU A 127 -24.98 13.69 17.95
C GLU A 127 -26.27 13.99 18.71
N GLU A 128 -26.36 13.58 19.97
CA GLU A 128 -27.51 13.86 20.84
C GLU A 128 -27.73 15.37 21.02
N ASN A 129 -26.64 16.12 21.26
CA ASN A 129 -26.72 17.57 21.40
C ASN A 129 -27.05 18.27 20.09
N LEU A 130 -26.53 17.78 18.95
CA LEU A 130 -26.88 18.30 17.63
C LEU A 130 -28.38 18.12 17.35
N LYS A 131 -28.95 16.93 17.64
CA LYS A 131 -30.39 16.65 17.48
C LYS A 131 -31.28 17.56 18.35
N GLN A 132 -30.76 18.00 19.50
CA GLN A 132 -31.44 18.92 20.40
C GLN A 132 -31.24 20.41 20.05
N GLY A 133 -30.46 20.73 19.00
CA GLY A 133 -30.11 22.10 18.63
C GLY A 133 -29.05 22.75 19.53
N ASN A 134 -28.41 21.99 20.41
CA ASN A 134 -27.38 22.46 21.34
C ASN A 134 -26.00 22.51 20.66
N LEU A 135 -25.85 23.36 19.64
CA LEU A 135 -24.66 23.44 18.79
C LEU A 135 -23.36 23.63 19.59
N LYS A 136 -23.36 24.52 20.60
CA LYS A 136 -22.18 24.77 21.44
C LYS A 136 -21.72 23.55 22.22
N GLU A 137 -22.64 22.74 22.72
CA GLU A 137 -22.27 21.53 23.47
C GLU A 137 -21.89 20.38 22.56
N ALA A 138 -22.54 20.26 21.40
CA ALA A 138 -22.10 19.34 20.35
C ALA A 138 -20.63 19.63 19.98
N GLU A 139 -20.27 20.90 19.81
CA GLU A 139 -18.90 21.31 19.50
C GLU A 139 -17.90 21.03 20.62
N LYS A 140 -18.28 21.16 21.91
CA LYS A 140 -17.39 20.75 23.01
C LYS A 140 -17.09 19.26 23.00
N TYR A 141 -18.07 18.42 22.72
CA TYR A 141 -17.86 16.97 22.64
C TYR A 141 -17.00 16.59 21.42
N ILE A 142 -17.21 17.26 20.28
CA ILE A 142 -16.35 17.12 19.09
C ILE A 142 -14.91 17.49 19.40
N ASN A 143 -14.67 18.67 19.98
CA ASN A 143 -13.32 19.12 20.34
C ASN A 143 -12.64 18.15 21.33
N SER A 144 -13.41 17.59 22.26
CA SER A 144 -12.91 16.58 23.20
C SER A 144 -12.55 15.26 22.51
N ALA A 145 -13.34 14.84 21.53
CA ALA A 145 -13.08 13.65 20.72
C ALA A 145 -11.83 13.86 19.84
N GLU A 146 -11.70 15.03 19.22
CA GLU A 146 -10.54 15.42 18.42
C GLU A 146 -9.26 15.47 19.25
N ALA A 147 -9.31 16.01 20.47
CA ALA A 147 -8.16 16.04 21.37
C ALA A 147 -7.69 14.64 21.80
N LYS A 148 -8.62 13.68 21.89
CA LYS A 148 -8.30 12.29 22.24
C LYS A 148 -7.80 11.47 21.05
N LEU A 149 -8.22 11.79 19.82
CA LEU A 149 -7.90 11.02 18.62
C LEU A 149 -6.39 10.72 18.44
N PRO A 150 -5.46 11.68 18.61
CA PRO A 150 -4.03 11.44 18.50
C PRO A 150 -3.46 10.42 19.50
N LEU A 151 -4.12 10.23 20.65
CA LEU A 151 -3.69 9.26 21.68
C LEU A 151 -3.91 7.82 21.23
N TYR A 152 -4.77 7.60 20.22
CA TYR A 152 -5.09 6.29 19.66
C TYR A 152 -4.44 6.05 18.30
N VAL A 153 -4.04 7.12 17.63
CA VAL A 153 -3.12 7.05 16.49
C VAL A 153 -1.79 6.60 17.08
N GLN A 154 -1.41 5.34 16.86
CA GLN A 154 -0.03 4.95 17.10
C GLN A 154 0.81 5.86 16.20
N THR A 155 1.64 6.72 16.79
CA THR A 155 2.77 7.29 16.06
C THR A 155 3.46 6.09 15.42
N PRO A 156 3.54 5.99 14.08
CA PRO A 156 4.37 4.96 13.49
C PRO A 156 5.75 5.14 14.13
N PRO A 157 6.40 4.03 14.56
CA PRO A 157 7.70 4.13 15.20
C PRO A 157 8.58 5.02 14.34
N SER A 158 9.23 6.04 14.93
CA SER A 158 10.10 6.92 14.15
C SER A 158 11.14 6.03 13.47
N VAL A 159 11.03 5.87 12.16
CA VAL A 159 11.94 5.01 11.41
C VAL A 159 13.27 5.73 11.40
N THR A 160 14.16 5.34 12.32
CA THR A 160 15.48 5.94 12.46
C THR A 160 16.26 5.81 11.15
N THR A 161 17.23 6.70 10.90
CA THR A 161 18.13 6.58 9.74
C THR A 161 18.73 5.18 9.65
N LYS A 162 19.09 4.60 10.80
CA LYS A 162 19.55 3.22 10.91
C LYS A 162 18.51 2.18 10.48
N THR A 163 17.24 2.36 10.85
CA THR A 163 16.16 1.48 10.37
C THR A 163 15.97 1.61 8.86
N LYS A 164 15.99 2.83 8.30
CA LYS A 164 15.88 3.05 6.85
C LYS A 164 17.06 2.45 6.08
N LEU A 165 18.26 2.66 6.59
CA LEU A 165 19.51 2.09 6.06
C LEU A 165 19.45 0.56 6.05
N ASN A 166 19.03 -0.07 7.15
CA ASN A 166 18.88 -1.53 7.24
C ASN A 166 17.83 -2.06 6.26
N LEU A 167 16.70 -1.35 6.09
CA LEU A 167 15.68 -1.73 5.11
C LEU A 167 16.19 -1.63 3.67
N LEU A 168 16.95 -0.59 3.34
CA LEU A 168 17.58 -0.47 2.01
C LEU A 168 18.62 -1.57 1.79
N LEU A 169 19.51 -1.82 2.75
CA LEU A 169 20.48 -2.91 2.65
C LEU A 169 19.80 -4.27 2.46
N SER A 170 18.74 -4.54 3.22
CA SER A 170 17.93 -5.74 3.06
C SER A 170 17.33 -5.82 1.65
N SER A 171 16.81 -4.71 1.12
CA SER A 171 16.25 -4.66 -0.24
C SER A 171 17.30 -4.94 -1.34
N TYR A 172 18.50 -4.39 -1.20
CA TYR A 172 19.62 -4.64 -2.11
C TYR A 172 20.06 -6.11 -2.06
N LYS A 173 20.25 -6.66 -0.85
CA LYS A 173 20.63 -8.08 -0.64
C LYS A 173 19.55 -9.03 -1.16
N GLY A 174 18.28 -8.73 -0.91
CA GLY A 174 17.13 -9.48 -1.42
C GLY A 174 17.06 -9.47 -2.94
N THR A 175 17.35 -8.32 -3.57
CA THR A 175 17.41 -8.20 -5.05
C THR A 175 18.57 -9.00 -5.62
N MET A 176 19.75 -8.96 -5.01
CA MET A 176 20.91 -9.76 -5.43
C MET A 176 20.63 -11.26 -5.35
N LYS A 177 20.02 -11.71 -4.24
CA LYS A 177 19.61 -13.10 -4.06
C LYS A 177 18.60 -13.52 -5.13
N TYR A 178 17.64 -12.65 -5.44
CA TYR A 178 16.67 -12.90 -6.51
C TYR A 178 17.34 -13.02 -7.87
N ALA A 179 18.30 -12.14 -8.16
CA ALA A 179 19.05 -12.15 -9.39
C ALA A 179 19.80 -13.48 -9.58
N LEU A 180 20.45 -13.99 -8.54
CA LEU A 180 21.13 -15.29 -8.55
C LEU A 180 20.14 -16.45 -8.82
N GLN A 181 18.97 -16.43 -8.18
CA GLN A 181 17.94 -17.46 -8.39
C GLN A 181 17.40 -17.48 -9.82
N VAL A 182 17.07 -16.31 -10.36
CA VAL A 182 16.59 -16.16 -11.74
C VAL A 182 17.69 -16.58 -12.72
N SER A 183 18.94 -16.19 -12.45
CA SER A 183 20.12 -16.47 -13.30
C SER A 183 20.34 -17.96 -13.57
N VAL A 184 20.11 -18.83 -12.60
CA VAL A 184 20.29 -20.30 -12.74
C VAL A 184 19.41 -20.89 -13.85
N ALA A 185 18.29 -20.24 -14.17
CA ALA A 185 17.33 -20.72 -15.15
C ALA A 185 17.43 -20.02 -16.53
N LEU A 186 18.40 -19.12 -16.72
CA LEU A 186 18.56 -18.34 -17.95
C LEU A 186 19.58 -18.94 -18.91
N ASN A 187 19.52 -18.51 -20.18
CA ASN A 187 20.56 -18.85 -21.15
C ASN A 187 21.81 -17.98 -20.94
N TYR A 188 22.94 -18.38 -21.55
CA TYR A 188 24.24 -17.75 -21.33
C TYR A 188 24.27 -16.24 -21.65
N SER A 189 23.58 -15.81 -22.71
CA SER A 189 23.50 -14.39 -23.09
C SER A 189 22.64 -13.54 -22.13
N GLU A 190 21.56 -14.11 -21.60
CA GLU A 190 20.71 -13.44 -20.60
C GLU A 190 21.40 -13.38 -19.24
N TYR A 191 22.14 -14.43 -18.89
CA TYR A 191 22.95 -14.52 -17.68
C TYR A 191 24.05 -13.44 -17.62
N ALA A 192 24.82 -13.27 -18.69
CA ALA A 192 25.90 -12.27 -18.74
C ALA A 192 25.40 -10.83 -18.47
N ASN A 193 24.19 -10.52 -18.93
CA ASN A 193 23.54 -9.23 -18.70
C ASN A 193 23.04 -9.05 -17.26
N ILE A 194 22.85 -10.12 -16.50
CA ILE A 194 22.47 -10.08 -15.09
C ILE A 194 23.70 -10.06 -14.20
N GLU A 195 24.76 -10.78 -14.58
CA GLU A 195 26.03 -10.83 -13.86
C GLU A 195 26.65 -9.43 -13.67
N ASN A 196 26.64 -8.60 -14.71
CA ASN A 196 27.11 -7.21 -14.62
C ASN A 196 26.30 -6.36 -13.62
N GLU A 197 24.98 -6.58 -13.56
CA GLU A 197 24.08 -5.85 -12.66
C GLU A 197 24.26 -6.32 -11.20
N ILE A 198 24.48 -7.62 -11.01
CA ILE A 198 24.83 -8.23 -9.72
C ILE A 198 26.13 -7.62 -9.19
N ALA A 199 27.19 -7.59 -10.02
CA ALA A 199 28.48 -7.02 -9.62
C ALA A 199 28.35 -5.54 -9.20
N LYS A 200 27.49 -4.78 -9.87
CA LYS A 200 27.21 -3.39 -9.51
C LYS A 200 26.48 -3.28 -8.16
N ILE A 201 25.47 -4.12 -7.91
CA ILE A 201 24.79 -4.17 -6.59
C ILE A 201 25.78 -4.56 -5.48
N GLU A 202 26.65 -5.53 -5.74
CA GLU A 202 27.65 -6.01 -4.79
C GLU A 202 28.64 -4.89 -4.41
N ASP A 203 29.13 -4.11 -5.38
CA ASP A 203 29.99 -2.94 -5.10
C ASP A 203 29.27 -1.88 -4.25
N ILE A 204 28.00 -1.60 -4.54
CA ILE A 204 27.20 -0.63 -3.77
C ILE A 204 27.00 -1.12 -2.32
N ILE A 205 26.63 -2.39 -2.13
CA ILE A 205 26.48 -2.98 -0.78
C ILE A 205 27.80 -2.90 -0.03
N LYS A 206 28.91 -3.31 -0.66
CA LYS A 206 30.22 -3.32 -0.03
C LYS A 206 30.65 -1.91 0.43
N ARG A 207 30.48 -0.90 -0.43
CA ARG A 207 30.76 0.51 -0.09
C ARG A 207 29.86 1.03 1.03
N ALA A 208 28.58 0.69 1.01
CA ALA A 208 27.65 1.07 2.08
C ALA A 208 28.06 0.42 3.42
N GLU A 209 28.46 -0.86 3.41
CA GLU A 209 28.95 -1.56 4.61
C GLU A 209 30.29 -1.01 5.13
N GLU A 210 31.19 -0.55 4.24
CA GLU A 210 32.43 0.15 4.61
C GLU A 210 32.12 1.48 5.32
N LEU A 211 31.23 2.31 4.75
CA LEU A 211 30.79 3.56 5.37
C LEU A 211 30.15 3.33 6.75
N ILE A 212 29.36 2.26 6.91
CA ILE A 212 28.78 1.88 8.21
C ILE A 212 29.87 1.55 9.23
N LYS A 213 30.89 0.78 8.84
CA LYS A 213 32.02 0.43 9.72
C LYS A 213 32.81 1.66 10.16
N GLU A 214 32.85 2.70 9.33
CA GLU A 214 33.47 4.00 9.64
C GLU A 214 32.58 4.91 10.52
N GLY A 215 31.35 4.48 10.88
CA GLY A 215 30.38 5.30 11.62
C GLY A 215 29.64 6.34 10.78
N ARG A 216 29.74 6.23 9.45
CA ARG A 216 29.22 7.16 8.44
C ARG A 216 27.86 6.69 7.90
N GLU A 217 26.91 6.46 8.82
CA GLU A 217 25.59 5.87 8.50
C GLU A 217 24.72 6.73 7.57
N ILE A 218 24.84 8.07 7.63
CA ILE A 218 24.09 8.98 6.75
C ILE A 218 24.62 8.92 5.32
N GLU A 219 25.94 8.88 5.14
CA GLU A 219 26.53 8.75 3.80
C GLU A 219 26.24 7.37 3.20
N ALA A 220 26.24 6.31 4.01
CA ALA A 220 25.80 4.99 3.59
C ALA A 220 24.33 5.00 3.12
N PHE A 221 23.46 5.71 3.84
CA PHE A 221 22.06 5.86 3.48
C PHE A 221 21.88 6.61 2.15
N LEU A 222 22.56 7.75 1.98
CA LEU A 222 22.50 8.54 0.74
C LEU A 222 23.02 7.73 -0.46
N LEU A 223 24.11 6.98 -0.31
CA LEU A 223 24.64 6.12 -1.36
C LEU A 223 23.60 5.09 -1.84
N LEU A 224 22.88 4.45 -0.92
CA LEU A 224 21.84 3.48 -1.25
C LEU A 224 20.59 4.13 -1.83
N GLU A 225 20.23 5.33 -1.36
CA GLU A 225 19.09 6.12 -1.86
C GLU A 225 19.34 6.60 -3.30
N GLU A 226 20.51 7.16 -3.59
CA GLU A 226 20.89 7.63 -4.93
C GLU A 226 20.91 6.50 -5.98
N ASN A 227 21.11 5.25 -5.56
CA ASN A 227 21.13 4.09 -6.43
C ASN A 227 19.82 3.28 -6.40
N LEU A 228 18.79 3.74 -5.69
CA LEU A 228 17.54 3.00 -5.51
C LEU A 228 16.81 2.76 -6.84
N ASP A 229 16.78 3.76 -7.74
CA ASP A 229 16.15 3.64 -9.05
C ASP A 229 16.77 2.53 -9.91
N PHE A 230 18.08 2.32 -9.76
CA PHE A 230 18.78 1.23 -10.42
C PHE A 230 18.29 -0.13 -9.91
N VAL A 231 18.16 -0.30 -8.59
CA VAL A 231 17.65 -1.53 -7.97
C VAL A 231 16.20 -1.79 -8.37
N ILE A 232 15.34 -0.76 -8.38
CA ILE A 232 13.95 -0.88 -8.82
C ILE A 232 13.87 -1.32 -10.28
N SER A 233 14.65 -0.69 -11.17
CA SER A 233 14.72 -1.05 -12.59
C SER A 233 15.19 -2.50 -12.78
N PHE A 234 16.23 -2.90 -12.04
CA PHE A 234 16.74 -4.26 -12.10
C PHE A 234 15.74 -5.29 -11.57
N GLN A 235 15.03 -5.00 -10.47
CA GLN A 235 13.96 -5.86 -9.95
C GLN A 235 12.85 -6.06 -10.99
N ARG A 236 12.44 -5.01 -11.73
CA ARG A 236 11.46 -5.13 -12.82
C ARG A 236 11.97 -6.04 -13.94
N LYS A 237 13.24 -5.90 -14.32
CA LYS A 237 13.90 -6.76 -15.32
C LYS A 237 13.94 -8.23 -14.86
N LEU A 238 14.22 -8.49 -13.58
CA LEU A 238 14.19 -9.82 -12.99
C LEU A 238 12.78 -10.42 -12.98
N ASP A 239 11.75 -9.62 -12.67
CA ASP A 239 10.35 -10.07 -12.72
C ASP A 239 9.92 -10.47 -14.14
N GLU A 240 10.40 -9.74 -15.16
CA GLU A 240 10.17 -10.12 -16.57
C GLU A 240 10.84 -11.45 -16.93
N TYR A 241 12.09 -11.65 -16.51
CA TYR A 241 12.79 -12.92 -16.71
C TYR A 241 12.11 -14.07 -15.98
N HIS A 242 11.72 -13.86 -14.73
CA HIS A 242 10.98 -14.85 -13.95
C HIS A 242 9.69 -15.26 -14.66
N LYS A 243 8.91 -14.28 -15.15
CA LYS A 243 7.69 -14.55 -15.93
C LYS A 243 8.01 -15.36 -17.19
N LYS A 244 9.08 -15.04 -17.93
CA LYS A 244 9.52 -15.79 -19.12
C LYS A 244 9.89 -17.23 -18.76
N ILE A 245 10.65 -17.44 -17.69
CA ILE A 245 11.07 -18.76 -17.20
C ILE A 245 9.85 -19.61 -16.83
N ILE A 246 8.94 -19.08 -16.00
CA ILE A 246 7.72 -19.78 -15.60
C ILE A 246 6.86 -20.12 -16.82
N THR A 247 6.73 -19.20 -17.78
CA THR A 247 5.99 -19.45 -19.03
C THR A 247 6.60 -20.58 -19.83
N ARG A 248 7.92 -20.60 -19.98
CA ARG A 248 8.65 -21.67 -20.69
C ARG A 248 8.45 -23.01 -19.98
N LEU A 249 8.72 -23.07 -18.68
CA LEU A 249 8.58 -24.29 -17.87
C LEU A 249 7.15 -24.82 -17.84
N PHE A 250 6.15 -23.93 -17.82
CA PHE A 250 4.74 -24.32 -17.89
C PHE A 250 4.39 -24.98 -19.23
N LYS A 251 4.90 -24.44 -20.34
CA LYS A 251 4.69 -25.01 -21.68
C LYS A 251 5.42 -26.34 -21.86
N GLU A 252 6.62 -26.48 -21.32
CA GLU A 252 7.43 -27.69 -21.40
C GLU A 252 6.87 -28.82 -20.52
N ASN A 253 6.62 -28.55 -19.23
CA ASN A 253 6.13 -29.55 -18.28
C ASN A 253 5.44 -28.94 -17.05
N ASN A 254 4.19 -28.50 -17.22
CA ASN A 254 3.38 -27.90 -16.15
C ASN A 254 3.23 -28.79 -14.89
N ARG A 255 3.11 -30.11 -15.03
CA ARG A 255 2.96 -31.03 -13.88
C ARG A 255 4.22 -31.08 -13.03
N LEU A 256 5.39 -31.13 -13.68
CA LEU A 256 6.67 -31.11 -12.99
C LEU A 256 6.91 -29.75 -12.32
N LEU A 257 6.55 -28.64 -12.96
CA LEU A 257 6.64 -27.30 -12.38
C LEU A 257 5.81 -27.18 -11.11
N ILE A 258 4.53 -27.61 -11.14
CA ILE A 258 3.67 -27.63 -9.94
C ILE A 258 4.33 -28.46 -8.84
N LEU A 259 4.81 -29.67 -9.15
CA LEU A 259 5.44 -30.54 -8.15
C LEU A 259 6.65 -29.89 -7.50
N LYS A 260 7.53 -29.26 -8.30
CA LYS A 260 8.71 -28.54 -7.79
C LYS A 260 8.31 -27.40 -6.85
N LEU A 261 7.36 -26.57 -7.27
CA LEU A 261 6.86 -25.46 -6.44
C LEU A 261 6.17 -25.96 -5.16
N SER A 262 5.45 -27.08 -5.23
CA SER A 262 4.83 -27.69 -4.04
C SER A 262 5.87 -28.23 -3.06
N LEU A 263 6.98 -28.80 -3.55
CA LEU A 263 8.09 -29.24 -2.69
C LEU A 263 8.76 -28.06 -1.99
N VAL A 264 9.00 -26.96 -2.72
CA VAL A 264 9.52 -25.72 -2.15
C VAL A 264 8.56 -25.18 -1.09
N ALA A 265 7.27 -25.04 -1.41
CA ALA A 265 6.26 -24.56 -0.45
C ALA A 265 6.24 -25.36 0.85
N LYS A 266 6.37 -26.69 0.76
CA LYS A 266 6.44 -27.59 1.92
C LYS A 266 7.61 -27.33 2.85
N GLN A 267 8.75 -26.90 2.33
CA GLN A 267 9.92 -26.56 3.16
C GLN A 267 9.64 -25.40 4.11
N TYR A 268 8.68 -24.54 3.76
CA TYR A 268 8.34 -23.32 4.49
C TYR A 268 7.02 -23.41 5.27
N GLU A 269 6.37 -24.58 5.38
CA GLU A 269 5.05 -24.71 6.05
C GLU A 269 5.04 -24.26 7.51
N ASN A 270 6.18 -24.31 8.20
CA ASN A 270 6.34 -23.91 9.60
C ASN A 270 7.05 -22.54 9.77
N SER A 271 7.21 -21.78 8.69
CA SER A 271 7.82 -20.44 8.70
C SER A 271 6.92 -19.40 9.38
N GLU A 272 7.49 -18.22 9.66
CA GLU A 272 6.71 -17.03 10.01
C GLU A 272 5.72 -16.62 8.89
N PHE A 273 6.00 -17.04 7.65
CA PHE A 273 5.19 -16.78 6.46
C PHE A 273 4.13 -17.86 6.17
N LYS A 274 3.77 -18.70 7.15
CA LYS A 274 2.83 -19.82 6.97
C LYS A 274 1.54 -19.49 6.20
N GLU A 275 0.99 -18.28 6.37
CA GLU A 275 -0.25 -17.89 5.69
C GLU A 275 -0.02 -17.63 4.19
N LEU A 276 1.11 -17.03 3.81
CA LEU A 276 1.51 -16.89 2.40
C LEU A 276 1.80 -18.27 1.79
N VAL A 277 2.44 -19.16 2.54
CA VAL A 277 2.68 -20.55 2.11
C VAL A 277 1.37 -21.28 1.82
N LYS A 278 0.37 -21.16 2.71
CA LYS A 278 -0.97 -21.74 2.48
C LYS A 278 -1.63 -21.20 1.22
N ILE A 279 -1.51 -19.90 0.93
CA ILE A 279 -2.03 -19.31 -0.31
C ILE A 279 -1.34 -19.92 -1.53
N ALA A 280 0.00 -20.00 -1.52
CA ALA A 280 0.76 -20.60 -2.61
C ALA A 280 0.38 -22.08 -2.83
N ILE A 281 0.25 -22.87 -1.76
CA ILE A 281 -0.17 -24.28 -1.83
C ILE A 281 -1.59 -24.39 -2.40
N SER A 282 -2.52 -23.55 -1.93
CA SER A 282 -3.90 -23.50 -2.44
C SER A 282 -3.92 -23.22 -3.94
N ASP A 283 -3.13 -22.26 -4.41
CA ASP A 283 -3.02 -21.94 -5.83
C ASP A 283 -2.43 -23.06 -6.66
N LEU A 284 -1.40 -23.74 -6.17
CA LEU A 284 -0.81 -24.90 -6.86
C LEU A 284 -1.81 -26.07 -6.95
N ASN A 285 -2.61 -26.30 -5.90
CA ASN A 285 -3.66 -27.30 -5.89
C ASN A 285 -4.78 -26.95 -6.88
N LEU A 286 -5.25 -25.71 -6.89
CA LEU A 286 -6.25 -25.23 -7.85
C LEU A 286 -5.72 -25.27 -9.30
N ALA A 287 -4.45 -24.91 -9.51
CA ALA A 287 -3.80 -25.00 -10.82
C ALA A 287 -3.76 -26.46 -11.34
N LYS A 288 -3.53 -27.43 -10.45
CA LYS A 288 -3.57 -28.86 -10.79
C LYS A 288 -4.95 -29.29 -11.28
N GLU A 289 -6.02 -28.81 -10.64
CA GLU A 289 -7.40 -29.07 -11.08
C GLU A 289 -7.73 -28.34 -12.39
N ASP A 290 -7.31 -27.07 -12.53
CA ASP A 290 -7.50 -26.29 -13.75
C ASP A 290 -6.82 -26.97 -14.96
N ILE A 291 -5.63 -27.57 -14.79
CA ILE A 291 -4.97 -28.36 -15.85
C ILE A 291 -5.80 -29.59 -16.25
N LYS A 292 -6.39 -30.31 -15.29
CA LYS A 292 -7.27 -31.46 -15.60
C LYS A 292 -8.50 -31.03 -16.41
N LEU A 293 -9.04 -29.85 -16.08
CA LEU A 293 -10.17 -29.23 -16.77
C LEU A 293 -9.78 -28.50 -18.07
N LYS A 294 -8.51 -28.57 -18.50
CA LYS A 294 -7.96 -27.89 -19.68
C LYS A 294 -8.04 -26.35 -19.63
N ARG A 295 -8.13 -25.75 -18.44
CA ARG A 295 -8.10 -24.30 -18.20
C ARG A 295 -6.68 -23.78 -18.03
N TYR A 296 -5.88 -23.91 -19.09
CA TYR A 296 -4.43 -23.70 -19.02
C TYR A 296 -4.01 -22.27 -18.66
N GLU A 297 -4.75 -21.26 -19.13
CA GLU A 297 -4.45 -19.86 -18.80
C GLU A 297 -4.68 -19.56 -17.32
N THR A 298 -5.79 -20.03 -16.75
CA THR A 298 -6.07 -19.91 -15.32
C THR A 298 -5.04 -20.65 -14.48
N ALA A 299 -4.67 -21.87 -14.88
CA ALA A 299 -3.62 -22.63 -14.21
C ALA A 299 -2.26 -21.92 -14.25
N TYR A 300 -1.91 -21.34 -15.40
CA TYR A 300 -0.69 -20.55 -15.55
C TYR A 300 -0.65 -19.35 -14.61
N LEU A 301 -1.73 -18.56 -14.53
CA LEU A 301 -1.81 -17.40 -13.66
C LEU A 301 -1.66 -17.79 -12.17
N ARG A 302 -2.28 -18.90 -11.76
CA ARG A 302 -2.14 -19.43 -10.40
C ARG A 302 -0.71 -19.89 -10.10
N ILE A 303 -0.07 -20.59 -11.04
CA ILE A 303 1.33 -21.03 -10.90
C ILE A 303 2.26 -19.82 -10.82
N LEU A 304 2.06 -18.81 -11.66
CA LEU A 304 2.85 -17.59 -11.64
C LEU A 304 2.69 -16.86 -10.29
N ARG A 305 1.46 -16.75 -9.77
CA ARG A 305 1.21 -16.14 -8.46
C ARG A 305 1.85 -16.94 -7.33
N ALA A 306 1.67 -18.27 -7.31
CA ALA A 306 2.29 -19.14 -6.31
C ALA A 306 3.82 -19.05 -6.35
N SER A 307 4.41 -19.03 -7.55
CA SER A 307 5.86 -18.88 -7.71
C SER A 307 6.37 -17.55 -7.16
N LYS A 308 5.68 -16.44 -7.42
CA LYS A 308 6.05 -15.12 -6.86
C LYS A 308 5.97 -15.08 -5.34
N ILE A 309 4.95 -15.71 -4.74
CA ILE A 309 4.81 -15.81 -3.30
C ILE A 309 5.98 -16.61 -2.70
N LEU A 310 6.30 -17.76 -3.29
CA LEU A 310 7.41 -18.59 -2.83
C LEU A 310 8.77 -17.88 -2.98
N ASP A 311 8.99 -17.19 -4.10
CA ASP A 311 10.20 -16.39 -4.31
C ASP A 311 10.33 -15.27 -3.25
N TYR A 312 9.23 -14.60 -2.89
CA TYR A 312 9.24 -13.64 -1.79
C TYR A 312 9.67 -14.29 -0.47
N ILE A 313 9.06 -15.41 -0.10
CA ILE A 313 9.36 -16.11 1.16
C ILE A 313 10.84 -16.52 1.22
N ILE A 314 11.38 -17.06 0.13
CA ILE A 314 12.80 -17.48 0.09
C ILE A 314 13.73 -16.27 0.26
N ARG A 315 13.36 -15.09 -0.27
CA ARG A 315 14.15 -13.87 -0.11
C ARG A 315 14.21 -13.42 1.35
N GLU A 316 13.05 -13.34 1.99
CA GLU A 316 12.93 -12.86 3.36
C GLU A 316 13.55 -13.83 4.39
N GLU A 317 13.30 -15.14 4.32
CA GLU A 317 13.79 -16.10 5.34
C GLU A 317 15.29 -16.37 5.35
N GLY A 318 15.98 -16.11 4.24
CA GLY A 318 17.44 -16.28 4.20
C GLY A 318 18.18 -14.96 4.20
N SER A 319 17.67 -13.97 4.95
CA SER A 319 18.28 -12.67 5.25
C SER A 319 18.77 -12.61 6.70
#